data_AF-A0A7W7K6M1-F1
#
_entry.id   AF-A0A7W7K6M1-F1
#
_cell.length_a   1.000
_cell.length_b   1.000
_cell.length_c   1.000
_cell.angle_alpha   90.00
_cell.angle_beta   90.00
_cell.angle_gamma   90.00
#
_symmetry.space_group_name_H-M   'P 1'
#
loop_
_entity.id
_entity.type
_entity.pdbx_description
1 polymer ?
#
loop_
_entity_poly.entity_id
_entity_poly.type
_entity_poly.pdbx_seq_one_letter_code
_entity_poly.pdbx_strand_id
1 'polypeptide(L)'
;MRALAIAALLMLAACGSTEKAEEPKAAPSPRGAHLGDVSLNKPLRATDNALTWSLEVAPGSITLTRFAGRGSEGDVSQFYPVSPKIDGDKAVWQTKDTLGQPVTITFVNARCTEGGAPAIERPLTAELKIADKVFHGCAGVRPVDGPNSASDAGNASADNVADDVGNAR
;
A
#
# COMPACT_ATOMS: atom_id res chain seq x y z
N MET A 1 67.23 33.65 17.82
CA MET A 1 68.26 33.69 16.76
C MET A 1 68.21 32.35 16.04
N ARG A 2 67.80 32.31 14.75
CA ARG A 2 68.65 31.89 13.58
C ARG A 2 69.31 30.51 13.76
N ALA A 3 69.28 29.54 12.86
CA ALA A 3 68.71 29.40 11.52
C ALA A 3 68.99 27.96 11.01
N LEU A 4 68.21 27.54 10.01
CA LEU A 4 68.56 26.78 8.79
C LEU A 4 69.06 25.30 8.79
N ALA A 5 68.32 24.54 7.96
CA ALA A 5 68.70 23.49 6.98
C ALA A 5 69.11 22.11 7.54
N ILE A 6 68.66 20.96 6.99
CA ILE A 6 68.97 20.36 5.66
C ILE A 6 67.94 19.20 5.43
N ALA A 7 67.09 19.25 4.41
CA ALA A 7 67.11 18.46 3.15
C ALA A 7 67.42 16.94 3.22
N ALA A 8 66.40 16.09 3.00
CA ALA A 8 66.48 14.78 2.31
C ALA A 8 65.04 14.26 2.09
N LEU A 9 64.48 14.28 0.87
CA LEU A 9 64.50 13.18 -0.12
C LEU A 9 63.89 11.87 0.41
N LEU A 10 62.72 11.48 -0.12
CA LEU A 10 62.48 10.22 -0.87
C LEU A 10 60.98 9.86 -0.90
N MET A 11 60.39 10.06 -2.09
CA MET A 11 59.49 9.14 -2.78
C MET A 11 58.53 8.26 -1.94
N LEU A 12 57.28 8.69 -1.80
CA LEU A 12 56.13 7.77 -1.76
C LEU A 12 55.28 7.95 -3.02
N ALA A 13 55.84 7.51 -4.15
CA ALA A 13 55.11 7.24 -5.38
C ALA A 13 55.02 5.71 -5.57
N ALA A 14 54.21 5.05 -4.74
CA ALA A 14 53.72 3.66 -4.86
C ALA A 14 52.87 3.42 -3.60
N CYS A 15 51.61 3.02 -3.60
CA CYS A 15 50.84 2.26 -4.56
C CYS A 15 49.39 2.72 -4.37
N GLY A 16 48.94 3.65 -5.21
CA GLY A 16 47.52 3.89 -5.39
C GLY A 16 47.00 2.79 -6.29
N SER A 17 46.71 1.61 -5.73
CA SER A 17 45.87 0.63 -6.39
C SER A 17 44.48 1.27 -6.53
N THR A 18 44.27 1.95 -7.65
CA THR A 18 42.94 2.20 -8.19
C THR A 18 42.44 0.86 -8.71
N GLU A 19 42.14 -0.04 -7.77
CA GLU A 19 41.13 -1.05 -8.02
C GLU A 19 39.82 -0.27 -8.06
N LYS A 20 39.38 -0.01 -9.29
CA LYS A 20 38.01 0.39 -9.58
C LYS A 20 37.14 -0.73 -9.03
N ALA A 21 36.75 -0.60 -7.77
CA ALA A 21 35.75 -1.44 -7.15
C ALA A 21 34.53 -1.34 -8.07
N GLU A 22 34.31 -2.41 -8.82
CA GLU A 22 33.10 -2.57 -9.59
C GLU A 22 31.98 -2.53 -8.56
N GLU A 23 31.25 -1.41 -8.53
CA GLU A 23 30.11 -1.24 -7.65
C GLU A 23 29.24 -2.50 -7.82
N PRO A 24 28.97 -3.24 -6.74
CA PRO A 24 28.08 -4.38 -6.81
C PRO A 24 26.80 -3.88 -7.43
N LYS A 25 26.49 -4.35 -8.65
CA LYS A 25 25.28 -3.97 -9.37
C LYS A 25 24.13 -4.22 -8.42
N ALA A 26 23.54 -3.15 -7.88
CA ALA A 26 22.48 -3.25 -6.90
C ALA A 26 21.41 -4.15 -7.52
N ALA A 27 21.17 -5.30 -6.87
CA ALA A 27 20.10 -6.19 -7.31
C ALA A 27 18.82 -5.35 -7.37
N PRO A 28 18.00 -5.48 -8.43
CA PRO A 28 16.73 -4.76 -8.50
C PRO A 28 15.96 -5.05 -7.21
N SER A 29 15.60 -4.00 -6.47
CA SER A 29 14.83 -4.12 -5.24
C SER A 29 13.64 -5.03 -5.48
N PRO A 30 13.34 -5.98 -4.57
CA PRO A 30 12.22 -6.89 -4.76
C PRO A 30 10.97 -6.09 -5.14
N ARG A 31 10.39 -6.39 -6.31
CA ARG A 31 9.04 -5.92 -6.63
C ARG A 31 8.18 -6.31 -5.43
N GLY A 32 7.49 -5.33 -4.84
CA GLY A 32 6.67 -5.54 -3.65
C GLY A 32 5.67 -6.68 -3.80
N ALA A 33 5.02 -7.12 -2.71
CA ALA A 33 4.03 -8.18 -2.84
C ALA A 33 2.88 -7.72 -3.77
N HIS A 34 2.57 -8.55 -4.76
CA HIS A 34 1.49 -8.33 -5.73
C HIS A 34 0.54 -9.52 -5.71
N LEU A 35 -0.73 -9.24 -5.95
CA LEU A 35 -1.78 -10.24 -6.16
C LEU A 35 -2.46 -9.93 -7.50
N GLY A 36 -2.03 -10.63 -8.56
CA GLY A 36 -2.31 -10.19 -9.92
C GLY A 36 -1.71 -8.81 -10.18
N ASP A 37 -2.52 -7.89 -10.70
CA ASP A 37 -2.13 -6.49 -10.95
C ASP A 37 -2.22 -5.60 -9.70
N VAL A 38 -2.75 -6.11 -8.59
CA VAL A 38 -2.94 -5.33 -7.36
C VAL A 38 -1.66 -5.34 -6.52
N SER A 39 -1.14 -4.16 -6.21
CA SER A 39 -0.01 -4.02 -5.27
C SER A 39 -0.50 -4.08 -3.83
N LEU A 40 0.03 -5.01 -3.04
CA LEU A 40 -0.29 -5.15 -1.61
C LEU A 40 0.51 -4.18 -0.72
N ASN A 41 1.42 -3.40 -1.31
CA ASN A 41 2.14 -2.34 -0.62
C ASN A 41 1.35 -1.03 -0.55
N LYS A 42 0.18 -0.96 -1.21
CA LYS A 42 -0.75 0.16 -1.12
C LYS A 42 -1.86 -0.18 -0.13
N PRO A 43 -2.48 0.80 0.52
CA PRO A 43 -3.67 0.57 1.32
C PRO A 43 -4.75 -0.09 0.47
N LEU A 44 -5.27 -1.21 0.96
CA LEU A 44 -6.39 -1.95 0.39
C LEU A 44 -7.59 -1.78 1.30
N ARG A 45 -8.78 -1.81 0.70
CA ARG A 45 -10.05 -1.85 1.42
C ARG A 45 -10.87 -3.04 0.95
N ALA A 46 -11.49 -3.72 1.90
CA ALA A 46 -12.52 -4.71 1.63
C ALA A 46 -13.84 -4.34 2.32
N THR A 47 -14.97 -4.58 1.67
CA THR A 47 -16.30 -4.31 2.22
C THR A 47 -17.34 -5.26 1.63
N ASP A 48 -18.48 -5.40 2.29
CA ASP A 48 -19.64 -6.12 1.76
C ASP A 48 -20.62 -5.18 1.04
N ASN A 49 -21.58 -5.77 0.32
CA ASN A 49 -22.58 -5.02 -0.43
C ASN A 49 -23.53 -4.21 0.46
N ALA A 50 -23.75 -4.65 1.70
CA ALA A 50 -24.61 -3.95 2.64
C ALA A 50 -23.88 -2.84 3.41
N LEU A 51 -22.57 -2.67 3.19
CA LEU A 51 -21.70 -1.74 3.93
C LEU A 51 -21.87 -1.92 5.45
N THR A 52 -21.94 -3.18 5.89
CA THR A 52 -22.05 -3.53 7.32
C THR A 52 -20.67 -3.62 7.96
N TRP A 53 -19.60 -3.77 7.17
CA TRP A 53 -18.23 -3.69 7.64
C TRP A 53 -17.25 -3.17 6.57
N SER A 54 -16.08 -2.73 7.04
CA SER A 54 -14.96 -2.28 6.21
C SER A 54 -13.66 -2.76 6.83
N LEU A 55 -12.86 -3.50 6.08
CA LEU A 55 -11.50 -3.90 6.46
C LEU A 55 -10.51 -3.04 5.67
N GLU A 56 -9.63 -2.34 6.37
CA GLU A 56 -8.49 -1.65 5.77
C GLU A 56 -7.20 -2.41 6.09
N VAL A 57 -6.43 -2.72 5.04
CA VAL A 57 -5.14 -3.40 5.13
C VAL A 57 -4.09 -2.50 4.51
N ALA A 58 -3.12 -2.06 5.29
CA ALA A 58 -1.99 -1.27 4.81
C ALA A 58 -0.68 -1.79 5.41
N PRO A 59 0.48 -1.43 4.85
CA PRO A 59 1.75 -1.73 5.49
C PRO A 59 1.80 -1.19 6.92
N GLY A 60 1.85 -2.10 7.90
CA GLY A 60 1.92 -1.75 9.32
C GLY A 60 0.57 -1.56 10.04
N SER A 61 -0.58 -1.67 9.35
CA SER A 61 -1.89 -1.58 10.01
C SER A 61 -2.94 -2.48 9.35
N ILE A 62 -3.80 -3.05 10.20
CA ILE A 62 -4.99 -3.78 9.78
C ILE A 62 -6.12 -3.40 10.72
N THR A 63 -7.18 -2.82 10.17
CA THR A 63 -8.32 -2.30 10.94
C THR A 63 -9.62 -2.79 10.35
N LEU A 64 -10.46 -3.39 11.18
CA LEU A 64 -11.84 -3.71 10.87
C LEU A 64 -12.77 -2.70 11.54
N THR A 65 -13.58 -2.02 10.75
CA THR A 65 -14.73 -1.24 11.24
C THR A 65 -16.01 -2.02 10.96
N ARG A 66 -16.84 -2.22 11.98
CA ARG A 66 -18.19 -2.77 11.89
C ARG A 66 -19.19 -1.66 12.14
N PHE A 67 -20.14 -1.47 11.22
CA PHE A 67 -21.11 -0.39 11.29
C PHE A 67 -22.35 -0.82 12.07
N ALA A 68 -22.88 0.08 12.90
CA ALA A 68 -24.13 -0.14 13.66
C ALA A 68 -25.39 0.25 12.85
N GLY A 69 -25.22 0.70 11.61
CA GLY A 69 -26.27 1.18 10.71
C GLY A 69 -25.64 1.96 9.55
N ARG A 70 -26.46 2.46 8.60
CA ARG A 70 -25.95 3.22 7.46
C ARG A 70 -25.16 4.45 7.93
N GLY A 71 -23.84 4.42 7.75
CA GLY A 71 -22.95 5.55 8.03
C GLY A 71 -22.62 5.78 9.51
N SER A 72 -23.03 4.88 10.42
CA SER A 72 -22.69 4.98 11.84
C SER A 72 -21.66 3.93 12.20
N GLU A 73 -20.46 4.38 12.55
CA GLU A 73 -19.41 3.52 13.09
C GLU A 73 -19.91 2.86 14.39
N GLY A 74 -19.82 1.53 14.45
CA GLY A 74 -20.19 0.75 15.61
C GLY A 74 -18.95 0.35 16.40
N ASP A 75 -18.29 -0.72 15.97
CA ASP A 75 -17.12 -1.30 16.62
C ASP A 75 -15.89 -1.21 15.71
N VAL A 76 -14.76 -0.82 16.30
CA VAL A 76 -13.46 -0.80 15.61
C VAL A 76 -12.54 -1.81 16.27
N SER A 77 -12.08 -2.77 15.48
CA SER A 77 -11.16 -3.81 15.90
C SER A 77 -9.84 -3.63 15.15
N GLN A 78 -8.74 -3.50 15.91
CA GLN A 78 -7.39 -3.49 15.35
C GLN A 78 -6.81 -4.89 15.42
N PHE A 79 -6.14 -5.32 14.34
CA PHE A 79 -5.42 -6.59 14.32
C PHE A 79 -3.91 -6.35 14.34
N TYR A 80 -3.16 -7.33 14.80
CA TYR A 80 -1.70 -7.26 14.75
C TYR A 80 -1.24 -7.17 13.28
N PRO A 81 -0.37 -6.21 12.94
CA PRO A 81 0.11 -6.08 11.57
C PRO A 81 1.02 -7.25 11.23
N VAL A 82 0.71 -7.95 10.14
CA VAL A 82 1.51 -9.04 9.60
C VAL A 82 1.62 -8.88 8.08
N SER A 83 2.65 -9.46 7.49
CA SER A 83 2.76 -9.53 6.03
C SER A 83 1.91 -10.67 5.47
N PRO A 84 1.31 -10.51 4.28
CA PRO A 84 0.60 -11.61 3.64
C PRO A 84 1.58 -12.69 3.21
N LYS A 85 1.13 -13.94 3.26
CA LYS A 85 1.71 -15.04 2.48
C LYS A 85 1.00 -15.08 1.13
N ILE A 86 1.76 -15.07 0.04
CA ILE A 86 1.22 -15.26 -1.30
C ILE A 86 1.24 -16.75 -1.63
N ASP A 87 0.10 -17.28 -2.04
CA ASP A 87 -0.06 -18.66 -2.49
C ASP A 87 -0.91 -18.65 -3.78
N GLY A 88 -0.23 -18.76 -4.92
CA GLY A 88 -0.86 -18.67 -6.23
C GLY A 88 -1.62 -17.35 -6.44
N ASP A 89 -2.94 -17.46 -6.54
CA ASP A 89 -3.88 -16.35 -6.74
C ASP A 89 -4.42 -15.79 -5.41
N LYS A 90 -3.85 -16.17 -4.26
CA LYS A 90 -4.29 -15.74 -2.92
C LYS A 90 -3.23 -14.98 -2.16
N ALA A 91 -3.66 -13.99 -1.39
CA ALA A 91 -2.89 -13.37 -0.33
C ALA A 91 -3.56 -13.65 1.02
N VAL A 92 -2.82 -14.25 1.96
CA VAL A 92 -3.34 -14.70 3.25
C VAL A 92 -2.61 -14.01 4.40
N TRP A 93 -3.34 -13.29 5.24
CA TRP A 93 -2.86 -12.76 6.52
C TRP A 93 -3.40 -13.63 7.65
N GLN A 94 -2.51 -14.29 8.38
CA GLN A 94 -2.85 -14.98 9.62
C GLN A 94 -2.41 -14.10 10.78
N THR A 95 -3.37 -13.51 11.48
CA THR A 95 -3.13 -12.55 12.56
C THR A 95 -4.04 -12.84 13.76
N LYS A 96 -4.06 -11.92 14.72
CA LYS A 96 -4.92 -11.95 15.89
C LYS A 96 -5.48 -10.55 16.17
N ASP A 97 -6.61 -10.49 16.85
CA ASP A 97 -7.09 -9.25 17.44
C ASP A 97 -6.35 -8.91 18.74
N THR A 98 -6.69 -7.78 19.35
CA THR A 98 -6.10 -7.31 20.62
C THR A 98 -6.47 -8.19 21.82
N LEU A 99 -7.47 -9.06 21.70
CA LEU A 99 -7.86 -10.05 22.69
C LEU A 99 -7.19 -11.42 22.45
N GLY A 100 -6.37 -11.54 21.40
CA GLY A 100 -5.66 -12.75 21.02
C GLY A 100 -6.49 -13.75 20.22
N GLN A 101 -7.70 -13.40 19.78
CA GLN A 101 -8.52 -14.27 18.93
C GLN A 101 -7.89 -14.41 17.55
N PRO A 102 -7.85 -15.63 16.97
CA PRO A 102 -7.28 -15.84 15.65
C PRO A 102 -8.14 -15.19 14.57
N VAL A 103 -7.47 -14.48 13.67
CA VAL A 103 -8.06 -13.81 12.51
C VAL A 103 -7.34 -14.28 11.26
N THR A 104 -8.09 -14.70 10.24
CA THR A 104 -7.55 -15.00 8.91
C THR A 104 -8.20 -14.10 7.89
N ILE A 105 -7.40 -13.35 7.15
CA ILE A 105 -7.84 -12.52 6.02
C ILE A 105 -7.30 -13.19 4.76
N THR A 106 -8.17 -13.42 3.78
CA THR A 106 -7.82 -13.98 2.49
C THR A 106 -8.33 -13.06 1.40
N PHE A 107 -7.43 -12.54 0.58
CA PHE A 107 -7.79 -11.92 -0.69
C PHE A 107 -7.47 -12.89 -1.82
N VAL A 108 -8.34 -12.94 -2.83
CA VAL A 108 -8.15 -13.77 -4.04
C VAL A 108 -8.19 -12.87 -5.26
N ASN A 109 -7.32 -13.12 -6.24
CA ASN A 109 -7.28 -12.44 -7.52
C ASN A 109 -8.48 -12.85 -8.40
N ALA A 110 -9.66 -12.42 -8.00
CA ALA A 110 -10.93 -12.69 -8.66
C ALA A 110 -11.77 -11.41 -8.65
N ARG A 111 -12.25 -11.00 -9.83
CA ARG A 111 -13.13 -9.82 -9.93
C ARG A 111 -14.44 -10.08 -9.21
N CYS A 112 -14.94 -9.06 -8.54
CA CYS A 112 -16.25 -9.08 -7.92
C CYS A 112 -16.89 -7.71 -8.00
N THR A 113 -18.20 -7.67 -7.79
CA THR A 113 -18.98 -6.43 -7.91
C THR A 113 -19.54 -6.07 -6.55
N GLU A 114 -19.30 -4.83 -6.13
CA GLU A 114 -19.83 -4.28 -4.88
C GLU A 114 -20.84 -3.15 -5.10
N GLY A 115 -21.71 -2.96 -4.11
CA GLY A 115 -22.66 -1.84 -4.06
C GLY A 115 -23.95 -2.04 -4.85
N GLY A 116 -24.81 -1.01 -4.79
CA GLY A 116 -26.07 -0.91 -5.53
C GLY A 116 -25.85 -0.30 -6.92
N ALA A 117 -26.78 0.54 -7.40
CA ALA A 117 -26.60 1.28 -8.64
C ALA A 117 -25.90 2.64 -8.38
N PRO A 118 -24.73 2.96 -9.00
CA PRO A 118 -23.97 2.12 -9.92
C PRO A 118 -23.14 1.06 -9.22
N ALA A 119 -23.08 -0.13 -9.82
CA ALA A 119 -22.30 -1.23 -9.30
C ALA A 119 -20.81 -0.98 -9.55
N ILE A 120 -19.96 -1.26 -8.57
CA ILE A 120 -18.52 -0.99 -8.65
C ILE A 120 -17.79 -2.32 -8.79
N GLU A 121 -17.04 -2.49 -9.89
CA GLU A 121 -16.19 -3.67 -10.04
C GLU A 121 -14.89 -3.51 -9.25
N ARG A 122 -14.55 -4.53 -8.48
CA ARG A 122 -13.33 -4.63 -7.68
C ARG A 122 -12.47 -5.79 -8.18
N PRO A 123 -11.13 -5.65 -8.16
CA PRO A 123 -10.24 -6.66 -8.73
C PRO A 123 -10.09 -7.93 -7.87
N LEU A 124 -10.45 -7.87 -6.59
CA LEU A 124 -10.23 -8.97 -5.64
C LEU A 124 -11.53 -9.32 -4.90
N THR A 125 -11.70 -10.60 -4.57
CA THR A 125 -12.65 -11.03 -3.54
C THR A 125 -11.96 -11.08 -2.19
N ALA A 126 -12.71 -10.85 -1.11
CA ALA A 126 -12.23 -10.91 0.26
C ALA A 126 -13.03 -11.89 1.11
N GLU A 127 -12.32 -12.64 1.94
CA GLU A 127 -12.85 -13.40 3.06
C GLU A 127 -12.11 -13.00 4.33
N LEU A 128 -12.85 -12.65 5.38
CA LEU A 128 -12.33 -12.40 6.71
C LEU A 128 -12.97 -13.40 7.66
N LYS A 129 -12.16 -14.18 8.36
CA LYS A 129 -12.60 -15.12 9.38
C LYS A 129 -12.09 -14.69 10.74
N ILE A 130 -13.01 -14.49 11.68
CA ILE A 130 -12.72 -14.16 13.08
C ILE A 130 -13.41 -15.21 13.94
N ALA A 131 -12.63 -16.05 14.60
CA ALA A 131 -13.13 -17.24 15.30
C ALA A 131 -14.06 -18.10 14.40
N ASP A 132 -15.35 -18.14 14.69
CA ASP A 132 -16.40 -18.88 13.98
C ASP A 132 -17.16 -18.04 12.93
N LYS A 133 -16.94 -16.72 12.90
CA LYS A 133 -17.61 -15.81 11.97
C LYS A 133 -16.81 -15.64 10.68
N VAL A 134 -17.51 -15.65 9.55
CA VAL A 134 -16.94 -15.43 8.23
C VAL A 134 -17.65 -14.25 7.57
N PHE A 135 -16.87 -13.32 7.05
CA PHE A 135 -17.31 -12.15 6.32
C PHE A 135 -16.82 -12.28 4.88
N HIS A 136 -17.73 -12.09 3.92
CA HIS A 136 -17.40 -12.10 2.50
C HIS A 136 -17.61 -10.71 1.92
N GLY A 137 -16.73 -10.32 1.01
CA GLY A 137 -16.80 -9.01 0.39
C GLY A 137 -15.93 -8.89 -0.85
N CYS A 138 -15.85 -7.66 -1.33
CA CYS A 138 -15.02 -7.24 -2.43
C CYS A 138 -13.86 -6.40 -1.93
N ALA A 139 -12.71 -6.47 -2.61
CA ALA A 139 -11.51 -5.75 -2.22
C ALA A 139 -10.77 -5.12 -3.40
N GLY A 140 -10.10 -4.01 -3.11
CA GLY A 140 -9.26 -3.30 -4.08
C GLY A 140 -8.42 -2.24 -3.40
N VAL A 141 -7.75 -1.42 -4.20
CA VAL A 141 -7.05 -0.23 -3.71
C VAL A 141 -8.04 0.65 -2.96
N ARG A 142 -7.66 1.11 -1.76
CA ARG A 142 -8.49 2.00 -0.97
C ARG A 142 -8.78 3.29 -1.77
N PRO A 143 -10.05 3.66 -2.00
CA PRO A 143 -10.38 4.95 -2.59
C PRO A 143 -9.79 6.10 -1.74
N VAL A 144 -9.30 7.13 -2.41
CA VAL A 144 -8.74 8.32 -1.73
C VAL A 144 -9.82 9.12 -0.99
N ASP A 145 -11.08 9.03 -1.45
CA ASP A 145 -12.21 9.81 -0.93
C ASP A 145 -13.21 8.94 -0.15
N GLY A 146 -12.78 8.31 0.95
CA GLY A 146 -13.68 7.68 1.92
C GLY A 146 -14.56 6.51 1.43
N PRO A 147 -15.41 5.94 2.31
CA PRO A 147 -16.06 4.64 2.11
C PRO A 147 -17.15 4.59 1.02
N ASN A 148 -17.57 5.73 0.46
CA ASN A 148 -18.73 5.86 -0.43
C ASN A 148 -18.43 6.48 -1.81
N SER A 149 -17.18 6.77 -2.15
CA SER A 149 -16.91 7.42 -3.43
C SER A 149 -16.79 6.38 -4.54
N ALA A 150 -17.79 6.39 -5.42
CA ALA A 150 -17.69 5.77 -6.74
C ALA A 150 -16.44 6.35 -7.42
N SER A 151 -15.58 5.45 -7.92
CA SER A 151 -14.43 5.84 -8.71
C SER A 151 -14.91 6.60 -9.95
N ASP A 152 -14.52 7.88 -10.06
CA ASP A 152 -14.71 8.69 -11.26
C ASP A 152 -14.00 8.02 -12.44
N ALA A 153 -14.77 7.24 -13.20
CA ALA A 153 -14.43 6.86 -14.54
C ALA A 153 -14.89 7.99 -15.48
N GLY A 154 -13.95 8.87 -15.85
CA GLY A 154 -14.03 9.66 -17.06
C GLY A 154 -14.19 11.17 -16.89
N ASN A 155 -13.07 11.89 -16.77
CA ASN A 155 -12.68 12.91 -17.77
C ASN A 155 -11.32 13.51 -17.37
N ALA A 156 -10.24 12.95 -17.89
CA ALA A 156 -9.00 13.69 -18.07
C ALA A 156 -8.95 14.11 -19.55
N SER A 157 -9.57 15.25 -19.85
CA SER A 157 -9.23 16.03 -21.03
C SER A 157 -8.84 17.41 -20.55
N ALA A 158 -7.58 17.74 -20.83
CA ALA A 158 -6.96 19.02 -20.62
C ALA A 158 -7.79 20.16 -21.22
N ASP A 159 -7.65 21.36 -20.66
CA ASP A 159 -7.19 22.50 -21.46
C ASP A 159 -6.67 23.61 -20.52
N ASN A 160 -5.36 23.86 -20.63
CA ASN A 160 -4.72 25.07 -20.13
C ASN A 160 -5.07 26.21 -21.10
N VAL A 161 -5.59 27.33 -20.61
CA VAL A 161 -5.34 28.64 -21.23
C VAL A 161 -5.16 29.67 -20.12
N ALA A 162 -3.93 30.17 -20.03
CA ALA A 162 -3.59 31.42 -19.38
C ALA A 162 -4.15 32.58 -20.20
N ASP A 163 -4.68 33.62 -19.56
CA ASP A 163 -4.69 34.96 -20.14
C ASP A 163 -4.56 36.02 -19.05
N ASP A 164 -3.34 36.56 -19.01
CA ASP A 164 -2.98 37.89 -18.53
C ASP A 164 -3.58 38.92 -19.49
N VAL A 165 -4.48 39.80 -19.02
CA VAL A 165 -4.67 41.13 -19.63
C VAL A 165 -5.05 42.11 -18.53
N GLY A 166 -4.09 42.95 -18.15
CA GLY A 166 -4.40 44.20 -17.47
C GLY A 166 -5.20 45.13 -18.37
N ASN A 167 -6.13 45.89 -17.80
CA ASN A 167 -6.42 47.22 -18.31
C ASN A 167 -6.98 48.14 -17.23
N ALA A 168 -6.39 49.32 -17.19
CA ALA A 168 -6.81 50.48 -16.43
C ALA A 168 -8.20 50.96 -16.86
N ARG A 169 -8.93 51.53 -15.89
CA ARG A 169 -9.61 52.83 -16.01
C ARG A 169 -10.05 53.31 -14.63
#